data_AF-A0A655AHS9-F1
#
_entry.id   AF-A0A655AHS9-F1
#
_cell.length_a   1.000
_cell.length_b   1.000
_cell.length_c   1.000
_cell.angle_alpha   90.00
_cell.angle_beta   90.00
_cell.angle_gamma   90.00
#
_symmetry.space_group_name_H-M   'P 1'
#
loop_
_entity.id
_entity.type
_entity.pdbx_description
1 polymer ?
#
loop_
_entity_poly.entity_id
_entity_poly.type
_entity_poly.pdbx_seq_one_letter_code
_entity_poly.pdbx_strand_id
1 'polypeptide(L)' 'MPPAADDHIAAIALFGNPSGRAGGLMSALTPQFGSKTINLCNNGDPICSDGNRWRAHLGYVPGMTNQAARFVASRI' A
#
# COMPACT_ATOMS: atom_id res chain seq x y z
N MET A 1 5.08 17.54 -7.34
CA MET A 1 6.00 17.63 -6.19
C MET A 1 7.18 18.52 -6.60
N PRO A 2 7.90 19.13 -5.64
CA PRO A 2 9.16 19.78 -5.96
C PRO A 2 10.08 18.82 -6.73
N PRO A 3 10.92 19.32 -7.65
CA PRO A 3 11.92 18.48 -8.32
C PRO A 3 12.73 17.67 -7.29
N ALA A 4 13.00 16.40 -7.58
CA ALA A 4 13.75 15.45 -6.74
C ALA A 4 13.14 15.08 -5.38
N ALA A 5 11.91 15.52 -5.06
CA ALA A 5 11.26 15.12 -3.80
C ALA A 5 11.00 13.60 -3.71
N ASP A 6 10.94 12.92 -4.85
CA ASP A 6 10.80 11.47 -4.97
C ASP A 6 12.06 10.69 -4.59
N ASP A 7 13.25 11.30 -4.71
CA ASP A 7 14.52 10.70 -4.28
C ASP A 7 14.59 10.55 -2.75
N HIS A 8 13.89 11.42 -2.01
CA HIS A 8 13.83 11.39 -0.56
C HIS A 8 12.84 10.36 0.00
N ILE A 9 12.05 9.70 -0.85
CA ILE A 9 11.12 8.65 -0.42
C ILE A 9 11.84 7.31 -0.50
N ALA A 10 12.12 6.69 0.64
CA ALA A 10 12.73 5.36 0.70
C ALA A 10 11.71 4.25 0.38
N ALA A 11 10.52 4.33 0.96
CA ALA A 11 9.45 3.34 0.79
C ALA A 11 8.06 3.92 1.08
N ILE A 12 7.04 3.30 0.50
CA ILE A 12 5.62 3.61 0.71
C ILE A 12 4.90 2.32 1.12
N ALA A 13 4.16 2.34 2.21
CA ALA A 13 3.29 1.24 2.63
C ALA A 13 1.83 1.69 2.60
N LEU A 14 1.02 1.00 1.80
CA LEU A 14 -0.41 1.26 1.68
C LEU A 14 -1.19 0.12 2.33
N PHE A 15 -2.24 0.45 3.08
CA PHE A 15 -3.15 -0.50 3.71
C PHE A 15 -4.57 -0.17 3.29
N GLY A 16 -5.33 -1.15 2.81
CA GLY A 16 -6.72 -0.91 2.44
C GLY A 16 -6.88 0.09 1.29
N ASN A 17 -5.90 0.17 0.38
CA ASN A 17 -5.89 1.15 -0.70
C ASN A 17 -7.07 0.96 -1.67
N PRO A 18 -7.99 1.94 -1.82
CA PRO A 18 -9.15 1.83 -2.69
C PRO A 18 -8.80 1.71 -4.17
N SER A 19 -7.59 2.11 -4.58
CA SER A 19 -7.16 1.96 -5.97
C SER A 19 -7.01 0.50 -6.40
N GLY A 20 -6.98 -0.45 -5.47
CA GLY A 20 -7.05 -1.88 -5.79
C GLY A 20 -8.30 -2.23 -6.60
N ARG A 21 -9.43 -1.58 -6.30
CA ARG A 21 -10.69 -1.73 -7.05
C ARG A 21 -10.67 -0.99 -8.39
N ALA A 22 -9.88 0.08 -8.47
CA ALA A 22 -9.68 0.86 -9.70
C ALA A 22 -8.54 0.31 -10.58
N GLY A 23 -8.30 -1.01 -10.56
CA GLY A 23 -7.28 -1.65 -11.41
C GLY A 23 -5.84 -1.24 -11.10
N GLY A 24 -5.54 -0.84 -9.86
CA GLY A 24 -4.20 -0.40 -9.48
C GLY A 24 -3.86 1.02 -9.93
N LEU A 25 -4.86 1.89 -10.07
CA LEU A 25 -4.70 3.28 -10.54
C LEU A 25 -3.55 4.03 -9.86
N MET A 26 -3.33 3.86 -8.56
CA MET A 26 -2.19 4.50 -7.87
C MET A 26 -0.85 4.02 -8.43
N SER A 27 -0.68 2.71 -8.65
CA SER A 27 0.54 2.17 -9.26
C SER A 27 0.74 2.66 -10.70
N ALA A 28 -0.35 2.90 -11.44
CA ALA A 28 -0.29 3.44 -12.80
C ALA A 28 0.04 4.95 -12.83
N LEU A 29 -0.46 5.73 -11.86
CA LEU A 29 -0.24 7.18 -11.79
C LEU A 29 1.11 7.55 -11.18
N THR A 30 1.70 6.66 -10.37
CA THR A 30 2.99 6.91 -9.73
C THR A 30 4.02 5.79 -10.02
N PRO A 31 4.34 5.52 -11.29
CA PRO A 31 5.25 4.44 -11.67
C PRO A 31 6.65 4.59 -11.06
N GLN A 32 7.10 5.83 -10.81
CA GLN A 32 8.38 6.13 -10.16
C GLN A 32 8.48 5.57 -8.73
N PHE A 33 7.35 5.32 -8.07
CA PHE A 33 7.31 4.70 -6.74
C PHE A 33 7.02 3.20 -6.77
N GLY A 34 6.84 2.58 -7.95
CA GLY A 34 6.44 1.19 -8.07
C GLY A 34 7.36 0.23 -7.33
N SER A 35 8.68 0.39 -7.49
CA SER A 35 9.68 -0.42 -6.79
C SER A 35 9.81 -0.10 -5.30
N LYS A 36 9.31 1.06 -4.86
CA LYS A 36 9.35 1.57 -3.48
C LYS A 36 8.06 1.29 -2.71
N THR A 37 7.04 0.72 -3.34
CA THR A 37 5.70 0.58 -2.75
C THR A 37 5.39 -0.86 -2.37
N ILE A 38 4.84 -1.06 -1.18
CA ILE A 38 4.11 -2.27 -0.79
C ILE A 38 2.64 -1.93 -0.60
N ASN A 39 1.75 -2.64 -1.31
CA ASN A 39 0.31 -2.42 -1.24
C ASN A 39 -0.36 -3.64 -0.57
N LEU A 40 -0.90 -3.44 0.62
CA LEU A 40 -1.43 -4.50 1.48
C LEU A 40 -2.95 -4.40 1.54
N CYS A 41 -3.61 -5.49 1.14
CA CYS A 41 -5.06 -5.61 1.15
C CYS A 41 -5.43 -6.92 1.84
N ASN A 42 -6.16 -6.83 2.95
CA ASN A 42 -6.66 -8.01 3.63
C ASN A 42 -7.73 -8.71 2.77
N ASN A 43 -7.75 -10.04 2.81
CA ASN A 43 -8.75 -10.80 2.07
C ASN A 43 -10.17 -10.46 2.54
N GLY A 44 -11.00 -10.00 1.60
CA GLY A 44 -12.38 -9.61 1.87
C GLY A 44 -12.57 -8.17 2.35
N ASP A 45 -11.51 -7.36 2.39
CA ASP A 45 -11.62 -5.92 2.67
C ASP A 45 -12.46 -5.23 1.58
N PRO A 46 -13.61 -4.61 1.92
CA PRO A 46 -14.52 -3.99 0.95
C PRO A 46 -13.98 -2.71 0.30
N ILE A 47 -12.91 -2.12 0.83
CA ILE A 47 -12.33 -0.88 0.29
C ILE A 47 -11.33 -1.19 -0.80
N CYS A 48 -10.38 -2.10 -0.57
CA CYS A 48 -9.31 -2.41 -1.52
C CYS A 48 -9.61 -3.60 -2.45
N SER A 49 -10.69 -4.33 -2.20
CA SER A 49 -11.14 -5.46 -3.01
C SER A 49 -12.67 -5.46 -3.15
N ASP A 50 -13.22 -6.42 -3.89
CA ASP A 50 -14.69 -6.64 -3.99
C ASP A 50 -15.26 -7.47 -2.83
N GLY A 51 -14.56 -7.50 -1.69
CA GLY A 51 -15.03 -8.12 -0.47
C GLY A 51 -16.15 -7.36 0.24
N ASN A 52 -16.62 -7.90 1.37
CA ASN A 52 -17.65 -7.28 2.20
C ASN A 52 -17.37 -7.35 3.71
N ARG A 53 -16.14 -7.72 4.09
CA ARG A 53 -15.75 -7.97 5.49
C ARG A 53 -15.10 -6.72 6.07
N TRP A 54 -15.90 -5.85 6.69
CA TRP A 54 -15.38 -4.64 7.34
C TRP A 54 -14.31 -4.90 8.41
N ARG A 55 -14.38 -6.04 9.11
CA ARG A 55 -13.33 -6.46 10.04
C ARG A 55 -11.97 -6.66 9.37
N ALA A 56 -11.94 -7.03 8.09
CA ALA A 56 -10.71 -7.15 7.32
C ALA A 56 -10.08 -5.78 7.06
N HIS A 57 -10.89 -4.76 6.76
CA HIS A 57 -10.42 -3.38 6.58
C HIS A 57 -9.85 -2.77 7.85
N LEU A 58 -10.47 -3.05 8.99
CA LEU A 58 -10.02 -2.54 10.30
C LEU A 58 -8.89 -3.40 10.91
N GLY A 59 -8.50 -4.50 10.27
CA GLY A 59 -7.72 -5.59 10.85
C GLY A 59 -6.31 -5.75 10.29
N TYR A 60 -5.58 -4.66 10.02
CA TYR A 60 -4.21 -4.73 9.49
C TYR A 60 -3.13 -5.01 10.55
N VAL A 61 -3.42 -4.74 11.82
CA VAL A 61 -2.50 -4.89 12.95
C VAL A 61 -2.63 -6.29 13.58
N PRO A 62 -1.51 -6.91 14.01
CA PRO A 62 -0.12 -6.50 13.78
C PRO A 62 0.51 -7.14 12.53
N GLY A 63 -0.16 -8.12 11.90
CA GLY A 63 0.47 -8.98 10.89
C GLY A 63 0.98 -8.21 9.67
N MET A 64 0.09 -7.50 8.97
CA MET A 64 0.44 -6.74 7.78
C MET A 64 1.27 -5.50 8.11
N THR A 65 1.07 -4.88 9.28
CA THR A 65 1.94 -3.78 9.72
C THR A 65 3.38 -4.24 9.98
N ASN A 66 3.58 -5.46 10.52
CA ASN A 66 4.92 -6.04 10.67
C ASN A 66 5.56 -6.37 9.31
N GLN A 67 4.77 -6.86 8.35
CA GLN A 67 5.22 -7.07 6.98
C GLN A 67 5.66 -5.75 6.32
N ALA A 68 4.86 -4.70 6.43
CA ALA A 68 5.19 -3.37 5.95
C ALA A 68 6.46 -2.82 6.61
N ALA A 69 6.58 -2.96 7.94
CA ALA A 69 7.77 -2.52 8.67
C ALA A 69 9.05 -3.22 8.16
N ARG A 70 9.00 -4.54 7.92
CA ARG A 70 10.12 -5.28 7.34
C ARG A 70 10.46 -4.81 5.93
N PHE A 71 9.46 -4.54 5.10
CA PHE A 71 9.67 -3.99 3.76
C PHE A 71 10.32 -2.61 3.81
N VAL A 72 9.83 -1.70 4.66
CA VAL A 72 10.39 -0.36 4.80
C VAL A 72 11.83 -0.42 5.35
N ALA A 73 12.07 -1.26 6.36
CA ALA A 73 13.39 -1.43 6.94
C ALA A 73 14.43 -1.98 5.94
N SER A 74 14.02 -2.70 4.89
CA SER A 74 14.94 -3.17 3.84
C SER A 74 15.23 -2.13 2.76
N ARG A 75 14.73 -0.89 2.89
CA ARG A 75 14.85 0.19 1.90
C ARG A 75 15.57 1.43 2.42
N ILE A 76 15.93 1.42 3.70
CA ILE A 76 16.68 2.48 4.37
C ILE A 76 18.15 2.09 4.51
#